data_AF-A0A4D4JTG1-F1
#
_entry.id   AF-A0A4D4JTG1-F1
#
_cell.length_a   1.000
_cell.length_b   1.000
_cell.length_c   1.000
_cell.angle_alpha   90.00
_cell.angle_beta   90.00
_cell.angle_gamma   90.00
#
_symmetry.space_group_name_H-M   'P 1'
#
loop_
_entity.id
_entity.type
_entity.pdbx_description
1 polymer ?
#
loop_
_entity_poly.entity_id
_entity_poly.type
_entity_poly.pdbx_seq_one_letter_code
_entity_poly.pdbx_strand_id
1 'polypeptide(L)'
;MNTDRVCGKRQFGHRARLVLTPAQVTLMDGQAHAARALWNLLHDWWTMLPKDRRSLAAADAAIRQARREIDRLAVLPAQAAQAVLKTYFQAWKNCWEGRAGAPGFNARFRR
;
A
#
# COMPACT_ATOMS: atom_id res chain seq x y z
N MET A 1 -7.25 31.63 -38.24
CA MET A 1 -8.23 32.10 -37.23
C MET A 1 -8.01 31.30 -35.95
N ASN A 2 -7.59 31.99 -34.90
CA ASN A 2 -7.14 31.44 -33.61
C ASN A 2 -8.27 30.74 -32.86
N THR A 3 -8.00 29.55 -32.32
CA THR A 3 -8.84 28.88 -31.32
C THR A 3 -8.38 29.30 -29.92
N ASP A 4 -9.08 30.28 -29.35
CA ASP A 4 -8.87 30.73 -27.98
C ASP A 4 -9.34 29.67 -26.97
N ARG A 5 -8.40 29.15 -26.17
CA ARG A 5 -8.69 28.29 -25.02
C ARG A 5 -9.03 29.17 -23.83
N VAL A 6 -10.32 29.28 -23.52
CA VAL A 6 -10.78 29.91 -22.28
C VAL A 6 -10.29 29.08 -21.08
N CYS A 7 -9.36 29.65 -20.32
CA CYS A 7 -8.89 29.14 -19.04
C CYS A 7 -9.99 29.33 -17.98
N GLY A 8 -10.84 28.32 -17.81
CA GLY A 8 -11.84 28.28 -16.74
C GLY A 8 -11.18 28.17 -15.37
N LYS A 9 -11.48 29.13 -14.48
CA LYS A 9 -10.99 29.22 -13.10
C LYS A 9 -11.21 27.90 -12.35
N ARG A 10 -10.13 27.32 -11.81
CA ARG A 10 -10.17 26.12 -10.94
C ARG A 10 -10.97 26.44 -9.68
N GLN A 11 -12.16 25.86 -9.54
CA GLN A 11 -12.93 25.89 -8.30
C GLN A 11 -12.29 24.93 -7.29
N PHE A 12 -11.50 25.49 -6.37
CA PHE A 12 -11.06 24.77 -5.18
C PHE A 12 -12.24 24.69 -4.19
N GLY A 13 -12.64 23.48 -3.80
CA GLY A 13 -13.50 23.30 -2.63
C GLY A 13 -14.71 22.38 -2.75
N HIS A 14 -14.80 21.49 -3.74
CA HIS A 14 -15.87 20.49 -3.73
C HIS A 14 -15.54 19.37 -2.72
N ARG A 15 -16.01 19.54 -1.47
CA ARG A 15 -16.04 18.46 -0.46
C ARG A 15 -17.21 17.52 -0.77
N ALA A 16 -17.07 16.73 -1.82
CA ALA A 16 -17.92 15.56 -1.99
C ALA A 16 -17.58 14.57 -0.87
N ARG A 17 -18.50 14.36 0.08
CA ARG A 17 -18.44 13.15 0.91
C ARG A 17 -18.66 12.00 -0.06
N LEU A 18 -17.62 11.22 -0.33
CA LEU A 18 -17.74 9.99 -1.09
C LEU A 18 -18.56 9.02 -0.25
N VAL A 19 -19.88 9.03 -0.43
CA VAL A 19 -20.76 7.99 0.09
C VAL A 19 -20.53 6.80 -0.83
N LEU A 20 -19.68 5.88 -0.37
CA LEU A 20 -19.39 4.65 -1.08
C LEU A 20 -20.66 3.80 -1.14
N THR A 21 -20.90 3.19 -2.29
CA THR A 21 -21.96 2.18 -2.39
C THR A 21 -21.57 0.95 -1.56
N PRO A 22 -22.54 0.13 -1.11
CA PRO A 22 -22.23 -1.10 -0.37
C PRO A 22 -21.22 -2.02 -1.09
N ALA A 23 -21.27 -2.06 -2.42
CA ALA A 23 -20.32 -2.80 -3.24
C ALA A 23 -18.90 -2.21 -3.17
N GLN A 24 -18.77 -0.88 -3.16
CA GLN A 24 -17.47 -0.21 -3.03
C GLN A 24 -16.86 -0.40 -1.63
N VAL A 25 -17.69 -0.40 -0.58
CA VAL A 25 -17.23 -0.71 0.79
C VAL A 25 -16.66 -2.12 0.85
N THR A 26 -17.38 -3.11 0.31
CA THR A 26 -16.94 -4.51 0.27
C THR A 26 -15.62 -4.67 -0.50
N LEU A 27 -15.48 -3.98 -1.63
CA LEU A 27 -14.24 -3.97 -2.41
C LEU A 27 -13.08 -3.36 -1.61
N MET A 28 -13.30 -2.21 -0.97
CA MET A 28 -12.28 -1.53 -0.17
C MET A 28 -11.87 -2.37 1.05
N ASP A 29 -12.81 -3.04 1.70
CA ASP A 29 -12.51 -3.99 2.78
C ASP A 29 -11.66 -5.15 2.27
N GLY A 30 -12.01 -5.73 1.12
CA GLY A 30 -11.21 -6.76 0.46
C GLY A 30 -9.77 -6.31 0.16
N GLN A 31 -9.61 -5.09 -0.36
CA GLN A 31 -8.30 -4.50 -0.61
C GLN A 31 -7.54 -4.19 0.70
N ALA A 32 -8.21 -3.74 1.74
CA ALA A 32 -7.61 -3.50 3.05
C ALA A 32 -7.10 -4.80 3.69
N HIS A 33 -7.88 -5.88 3.57
CA HIS A 33 -7.48 -7.21 4.00
C HIS A 33 -6.28 -7.73 3.19
N ALA A 34 -6.29 -7.57 1.86
CA ALA A 34 -5.17 -7.94 1.01
C ALA A 34 -3.89 -7.14 1.31
N ALA A 35 -4.00 -5.83 1.54
CA ALA A 35 -2.87 -4.97 1.93
C ALA A 35 -2.28 -5.39 3.28
N ARG A 36 -3.13 -5.78 4.24
CA ARG A 36 -2.69 -6.28 5.55
C ARG A 36 -1.97 -7.62 5.44
N ALA A 37 -2.50 -8.53 4.62
CA ALA A 37 -1.83 -9.80 4.33
C ALA A 37 -0.48 -9.58 3.66
N LEU A 38 -0.39 -8.64 2.71
CA LEU A 38 0.86 -8.27 2.05
C LEU A 38 1.90 -7.75 3.03
N TRP A 39 1.50 -6.88 3.97
CA TRP A 39 2.39 -6.38 5.01
C TRP A 39 2.98 -7.52 5.85
N ASN A 40 2.14 -8.46 6.29
CA ASN A 40 2.59 -9.58 7.14
C ASN A 40 3.54 -10.52 6.38
N LEU A 41 3.21 -10.87 5.13
CA LEU A 41 4.10 -11.69 4.29
C LEU A 41 5.43 -10.99 4.01
N LEU A 42 5.39 -9.68 3.74
CA LEU A 42 6.59 -8.88 3.56
C LEU A 42 7.44 -8.83 4.84
N HIS A 43 6.79 -8.77 6.00
CA HIS A 43 7.47 -8.80 7.29
C HIS A 43 8.16 -10.13 7.55
N ASP A 44 7.45 -11.24 7.35
CA ASP A 44 8.02 -12.60 7.46
C ASP A 44 9.21 -12.77 6.51
N TRP A 45 9.02 -12.42 5.24
CA TRP A 45 10.08 -12.50 4.24
C TRP A 45 11.31 -11.66 4.65
N TRP A 46 11.12 -10.41 5.06
CA TRP A 46 12.20 -9.50 5.44
C TRP A 46 12.95 -9.96 6.69
N THR A 47 12.26 -10.56 7.66
CA THR A 47 12.88 -11.06 8.90
C THR A 47 13.61 -12.38 8.69
N MET A 48 13.10 -13.25 7.82
CA MET A 48 13.76 -14.51 7.43
C MET A 48 15.02 -14.31 6.58
N LEU A 49 15.08 -13.25 5.78
CA LEU A 49 16.27 -12.93 4.99
C LEU A 49 17.44 -12.43 5.86
N PRO A 50 18.67 -12.87 5.59
CA PRO A 50 19.85 -12.28 6.21
C PRO A 50 20.01 -10.82 5.76
N LYS A 51 20.60 -9.98 6.63
CA LYS A 51 20.58 -8.51 6.50
C LYS A 51 21.20 -8.00 5.20
N ASP A 52 22.22 -8.70 4.70
CA ASP A 52 22.94 -8.46 3.45
C ASP A 52 22.07 -8.62 2.20
N ARG A 53 21.00 -9.43 2.27
CA ARG A 53 20.11 -9.71 1.13
C ARG A 53 18.84 -8.86 1.12
N ARG A 54 18.63 -8.02 2.13
CA ARG A 54 17.45 -7.17 2.25
C ARG A 54 17.60 -5.94 1.35
N SER A 55 16.94 -5.97 0.20
CA SER A 55 16.89 -4.82 -0.72
C SER A 55 15.46 -4.49 -1.12
N LEU A 56 15.22 -3.20 -1.39
CA LEU A 56 13.94 -2.72 -1.91
C LEU A 56 13.59 -3.36 -3.26
N ALA A 57 14.59 -3.58 -4.12
CA ALA A 57 14.41 -4.22 -5.41
C ALA A 57 13.98 -5.69 -5.28
N ALA A 58 14.61 -6.44 -4.37
CA ALA A 58 14.23 -7.83 -4.10
C ALA A 58 12.82 -7.92 -3.48
N ALA A 59 12.47 -6.99 -2.58
CA ALA A 59 11.13 -6.91 -2.01
C ALA A 59 10.08 -6.61 -3.09
N ASP A 60 10.33 -5.64 -3.97
CA ASP A 60 9.43 -5.34 -5.09
C ASP A 60 9.24 -6.54 -6.03
N ALA A 61 10.32 -7.23 -6.40
CA ALA A 61 10.24 -8.44 -7.21
C ALA A 61 9.42 -9.55 -6.53
N ALA A 62 9.64 -9.79 -5.23
CA ALA A 62 8.87 -10.76 -4.44
C ALA A 62 7.37 -10.40 -4.39
N ILE A 63 7.03 -9.11 -4.23
CA ILE A 63 5.64 -8.64 -4.25
C ILE A 63 4.99 -8.87 -5.62
N ARG A 64 5.72 -8.62 -6.71
CA ARG A 64 5.22 -8.88 -8.06
C ARG A 64 4.95 -10.36 -8.29
N GLN A 65 5.82 -11.23 -7.79
CA GLN A 65 5.63 -12.67 -7.85
C GLN A 65 4.43 -13.11 -7.00
N ALA A 66 4.37 -12.67 -5.74
CA ALA A 66 3.27 -13.02 -4.83
C ALA A 66 1.90 -12.58 -5.36
N ARG A 67 1.82 -11.44 -6.07
CA ARG A 67 0.57 -10.99 -6.70
C ARG A 67 0.12 -11.85 -7.89
N ARG A 68 1.02 -12.63 -8.49
CA ARG A 68 0.70 -13.60 -9.57
C ARG A 68 0.33 -14.96 -9.02
N GLU A 69 0.96 -15.38 -7.94
CA GLU A 69 0.79 -16.72 -7.36
C GLU A 69 -0.34 -16.80 -6.33
N ILE A 70 -0.67 -15.68 -5.68
CA ILE A 70 -1.63 -15.65 -4.58
C ILE A 70 -2.86 -14.85 -5.00
N ASP A 71 -3.96 -15.54 -5.32
CA ASP A 71 -5.22 -14.95 -5.79
C ASP A 71 -5.74 -13.85 -4.86
N ARG A 72 -5.61 -14.03 -3.54
CA ARG A 72 -6.03 -13.03 -2.55
C ARG A 72 -5.25 -11.72 -2.62
N LEU A 73 -4.06 -11.70 -3.23
CA LEU A 73 -3.27 -10.49 -3.48
C LEU A 73 -3.51 -9.92 -4.87
N ALA A 74 -4.11 -10.68 -5.80
CA ALA A 74 -4.46 -10.21 -7.13
C ALA A 74 -5.49 -9.07 -7.11
N VAL A 75 -6.40 -9.08 -6.11
CA VAL A 75 -7.38 -8.00 -5.86
C VAL A 75 -6.71 -6.66 -5.51
N LEU A 76 -5.44 -6.69 -5.06
CA LEU A 76 -4.71 -5.50 -4.68
C LEU A 76 -4.09 -4.83 -5.92
N PRO A 77 -4.43 -3.56 -6.21
CA PRO A 77 -3.81 -2.81 -7.28
C PRO A 77 -2.29 -2.71 -7.10
N ALA A 78 -1.54 -2.66 -8.21
CA ALA A 78 -0.07 -2.56 -8.16
C ALA A 78 0.39 -1.33 -7.37
N GLN A 79 -0.31 -0.20 -7.53
CA GLN A 79 -0.02 1.03 -6.79
C GLN A 79 -0.21 0.87 -5.28
N ALA A 80 -1.25 0.16 -4.85
CA ALA A 80 -1.50 -0.11 -3.44
C ALA A 80 -0.42 -1.03 -2.85
N ALA A 81 0.00 -2.06 -3.59
CA ALA A 81 1.12 -2.92 -3.18
C ALA A 81 2.43 -2.13 -3.01
N GLN A 82 2.72 -1.20 -3.93
CA GLN A 82 3.88 -0.31 -3.83
C GLN A 82 3.77 0.64 -2.64
N ALA A 83 2.57 1.15 -2.32
CA ALA A 83 2.34 1.98 -1.15
C ALA A 83 2.61 1.21 0.15
N VAL A 84 2.21 -0.07 0.23
CA VAL A 84 2.52 -0.97 1.36
C VAL A 84 4.03 -1.13 1.52
N LEU A 85 4.77 -1.41 0.43
CA LEU A 85 6.22 -1.54 0.46
C LEU A 85 6.91 -0.26 0.97
N LYS A 86 6.52 0.91 0.45
CA LYS A 86 7.07 2.20 0.87
C LYS A 86 6.82 2.46 2.34
N THR A 87 5.60 2.19 2.81
CA THR A 87 5.23 2.37 4.22
C THR A 87 6.02 1.43 5.13
N TYR A 88 6.21 0.18 4.71
CA TYR A 88 6.99 -0.81 5.44
C TYR A 88 8.47 -0.41 5.58
N PHE A 89 9.08 0.03 4.48
CA PHE A 89 10.45 0.50 4.49
C PHE A 89 10.62 1.77 5.33
N GLN A 90 9.66 2.69 5.28
CA GLN A 90 9.67 3.88 6.13
C GLN A 90 9.58 3.52 7.63
N ALA A 91 8.82 2.48 7.99
CA ALA A 91 8.76 2.00 9.38
C ALA A 91 10.13 1.48 9.86
N TRP A 92 10.86 0.75 9.01
CA TRP A 92 12.24 0.35 9.30
C TRP A 92 13.18 1.55 9.42
N LYS A 93 13.08 2.51 8.50
CA LYS A 93 13.87 3.75 8.57
C LYS A 93 13.64 4.49 9.88
N ASN A 94 12.38 4.64 10.29
CA ASN A 94 12.04 5.25 11.57
C ASN A 94 12.61 4.48 12.76
N CYS A 95 12.65 3.14 12.68
CA CYS A 95 13.27 2.29 13.69
C CYS A 95 14.79 2.49 13.76
N TRP A 96 15.47 2.55 12.62
CA TRP A 96 16.92 2.81 12.57
C TRP A 96 17.28 4.22 13.05
N GLU A 97 16.41 5.19 12.81
CA GLU A 97 16.55 6.57 13.28
C GLU A 97 16.11 6.75 14.75
N GLY A 98 15.72 5.68 15.46
CA GLY A 98 15.30 5.71 16.86
C GLY A 98 13.96 6.42 17.13
N ARG A 99 13.18 6.73 16.09
CA ARG A 99 11.89 7.43 16.20
C ARG A 99 10.72 6.50 16.54
N ALA A 100 10.88 5.20 16.29
CA ALA A 100 9.85 4.19 16.52
C ALA A 100 10.48 2.82 16.84
N GLY A 101 9.68 1.90 17.37
CA GLY A 101 10.07 0.49 17.49
C GLY A 101 10.14 -0.22 16.13
N ALA A 102 10.67 -1.44 16.12
CA ALA A 102 10.68 -2.28 14.93
C ALA A 102 9.24 -2.52 14.42
N PRO A 103 9.00 -2.52 13.10
CA PRO A 103 7.70 -2.87 12.56
C PRO A 103 7.35 -4.31 12.96
N GLY A 104 6.08 -4.55 13.27
CA GLY A 104 5.57 -5.88 13.61
C GLY A 104 4.39 -6.29 12.73
N PHE A 105 3.79 -7.44 13.07
CA PHE A 105 2.58 -7.92 12.43
C PHE A 105 1.43 -6.94 12.59
N ASN A 106 0.67 -6.75 11.51
CA ASN A 106 -0.45 -5.84 11.48
C ASN A 106 -1.73 -6.65 11.80
N ALA A 107 -2.33 -6.46 12.99
CA ALA A 107 -3.58 -7.12 13.42
C ALA A 107 -4.77 -6.14 13.45
N ARG A 108 -5.92 -6.48 12.85
CA ARG A 108 -7.05 -5.52 12.72
C ARG A 108 -7.41 -5.02 14.11
N PHE A 109 -7.25 -3.73 14.35
CA PHE A 109 -7.84 -3.08 15.52
C PHE A 109 -9.36 -3.13 15.33
N ARG A 110 -10.03 -4.06 16.01
CA ARG A 110 -11.48 -4.00 16.17
C ARG A 110 -11.72 -2.88 17.19
N ARG A 111 -12.36 -1.80 16.75
CA ARG A 111 -12.94 -0.79 17.62
C ARG A 111 -14.32 -1.26 18.03
#